data_AF-A0A831XU06-F1
#
_entry.id   AF-A0A831XU06-F1
#
_cell.length_a   1.000
_cell.length_b   1.000
_cell.length_c   1.000
_cell.angle_alpha   90.00
_cell.angle_beta   90.00
_cell.angle_gamma   90.00
#
_symmetry.space_group_name_H-M   'P 1'
#
loop_
_entity.id
_entity.type
_entity.pdbx_description
1 polymer ?
#
loop_
_entity_poly.entity_id
_entity_poly.type
_entity_poly.pdbx_seq_one_letter_code
_entity_poly.pdbx_strand_id
1 'polypeptide(L)'
;MTKPASVPRPQPDRLILIVGLASGLVAVALGAMGAHGPLAPSEAVAQRQLDIATLYHLAHSLGLLVLAGWPGSAAWRRAIALCWATGIVLFSGSLYGLTLFSTPWPGMLTPFGGLLLLAGWLVWLVSLLVSTRRA
;
A
#
# COMPACT_ATOMS: atom_id res chain seq x y z
N MET A 1 10.21 11.63 -46.42
CA MET A 1 10.66 11.07 -45.12
C MET A 1 9.53 11.23 -44.12
N THR A 2 8.75 10.18 -43.88
CA THR A 2 7.69 10.16 -42.84
C THR A 2 8.33 9.81 -41.50
N LYS A 3 8.17 10.65 -40.49
CA LYS A 3 8.61 10.39 -39.11
C LYS A 3 7.93 9.09 -38.65
N PRO A 4 8.67 8.05 -38.19
CA PRO A 4 8.03 6.83 -37.71
C PRO A 4 7.11 7.19 -36.55
N ALA A 5 5.87 6.69 -36.61
CA ALA A 5 4.89 6.90 -35.55
C ALA A 5 5.47 6.37 -34.23
N SER A 6 5.56 7.24 -33.22
CA SER A 6 6.06 6.84 -31.90
C SER A 6 5.09 5.82 -31.30
N VAL A 7 5.55 4.60 -31.04
CA VAL A 7 4.78 3.58 -30.32
C VAL A 7 4.32 4.17 -28.98
N PRO A 8 3.00 4.26 -28.71
CA PRO A 8 2.51 4.75 -27.43
C PRO A 8 3.05 3.88 -26.31
N ARG A 9 3.88 4.45 -25.42
CA ARG A 9 4.31 3.73 -24.23
C ARG A 9 3.14 3.72 -23.23
N PRO A 10 2.85 2.61 -22.56
CA PRO A 10 1.89 2.61 -21.47
C PRO A 10 2.35 3.64 -20.44
N GLN A 11 1.54 4.68 -20.25
CA GLN A 11 1.82 5.71 -19.25
C GLN A 11 1.37 5.21 -17.88
N PRO A 12 2.12 5.52 -16.82
CA PRO A 12 1.74 5.11 -15.48
C PRO A 12 0.40 5.75 -15.09
N ASP A 13 -0.40 5.03 -14.33
CA ASP A 13 -1.62 5.56 -13.73
C ASP A 13 -1.26 6.65 -12.71
N ARG A 14 -1.48 7.91 -13.09
CA ARG A 14 -1.05 9.08 -12.31
C ARG A 14 -1.65 9.09 -10.92
N LEU A 15 -2.90 8.67 -10.76
CA LEU A 15 -3.56 8.70 -9.45
C LEU A 15 -2.93 7.66 -8.52
N ILE A 16 -2.75 6.43 -9.00
CA ILE A 16 -2.12 5.35 -8.22
C ILE A 16 -0.68 5.75 -7.86
N LEU A 17 0.05 6.39 -8.78
CA LEU A 17 1.40 6.89 -8.52
C LEU A 17 1.42 7.93 -7.40
N ILE A 18 0.53 8.92 -7.44
CA ILE A 18 0.42 9.96 -6.40
C ILE A 18 0.08 9.32 -5.05
N VAL A 19 -0.89 8.40 -5.01
CA VAL A 19 -1.28 7.72 -3.77
C VAL A 19 -0.14 6.88 -3.22
N GLY A 20 0.59 6.15 -4.05
CA GLY A 20 1.76 5.37 -3.64
C GLY A 20 2.88 6.24 -3.06
N LEU A 21 3.17 7.38 -3.70
CA LEU A 21 4.19 8.33 -3.25
C LEU A 21 3.80 8.98 -1.91
N ALA A 22 2.56 9.47 -1.82
CA ALA A 22 2.04 10.08 -0.61
C ALA A 22 2.00 9.07 0.55
N SER A 23 1.55 7.84 0.29
CA SER A 23 1.55 6.77 1.28
C SER A 23 2.96 6.41 1.74
N GLY A 24 3.92 6.27 0.82
CA GLY A 24 5.32 5.99 1.17
C GLY A 24 5.96 7.09 2.00
N LEU A 25 5.67 8.36 1.69
CA LEU A 25 6.08 9.51 2.49
C LEU A 25 5.57 9.39 3.95
N VAL A 26 4.28 9.07 4.12
CA VAL A 26 3.68 8.90 5.45
C VAL A 26 4.29 7.71 6.19
N ALA A 27 4.51 6.58 5.51
CA ALA A 27 5.12 5.40 6.10
C ALA A 27 6.52 5.70 6.68
N VAL A 28 7.35 6.40 5.90
CA VAL A 28 8.70 6.83 6.31
C VAL A 28 8.63 7.83 7.47
N ALA A 29 7.74 8.83 7.38
CA ALA A 29 7.60 9.85 8.42
C ALA A 29 7.17 9.25 9.77
N LEU A 30 6.15 8.38 9.78
CA LEU A 30 5.68 7.74 11.00
C LEU A 30 6.70 6.73 11.56
N GLY A 31 7.41 6.00 10.69
CA GLY A 31 8.47 5.10 11.13
C GLY A 31 9.65 5.83 11.77
N ALA A 32 10.12 6.92 11.16
CA ALA A 32 11.18 7.74 11.75
C ALA A 32 10.76 8.37 13.09
N MET A 33 9.52 8.89 13.15
CA MET A 33 8.95 9.46 14.37
C MET A 33 8.84 8.43 15.50
N GLY A 34 8.45 7.21 15.19
CA GLY A 34 8.29 6.15 16.17
C GLY A 34 9.58 5.40 16.55
N ALA A 35 10.67 5.55 15.78
CA ALA A 35 11.97 4.96 16.11
C ALA A 35 12.90 5.93 16.87
N HIS A 36 12.84 7.22 16.55
CA HIS A 36 13.78 8.23 17.07
C HIS A 36 13.11 9.53 17.55
N GLY A 37 11.81 9.69 17.32
CA GLY A 37 11.08 10.89 17.68
C GLY A 37 10.48 10.85 19.09
N PRO A 38 9.85 11.95 19.52
CA PRO A 38 9.23 12.06 20.85
C PRO A 38 8.06 11.09 21.07
N LEU A 39 7.54 10.46 20.01
CA LEU A 39 6.46 9.48 20.07
C LEU A 39 6.96 8.03 20.08
N ALA A 40 8.28 7.82 20.22
CA ALA A 40 8.86 6.48 20.24
C ALA A 40 8.30 5.66 21.42
N PRO A 41 7.67 4.49 21.17
CA PRO A 41 7.15 3.65 22.23
C PRO A 41 8.26 3.14 23.16
N SER A 42 8.03 3.18 24.47
CA SER A 42 8.97 2.64 25.47
C SER A 42 8.80 1.13 25.69
N GLU A 43 7.60 0.60 25.42
CA GLU A 43 7.29 -0.82 25.58
C GLU A 43 7.66 -1.62 24.33
N ALA A 44 8.37 -2.74 24.52
CA ALA A 44 8.82 -3.61 23.43
C ALA A 44 7.66 -4.14 22.56
N VAL A 45 6.48 -4.38 23.14
CA VAL A 45 5.30 -4.84 22.41
C VAL A 45 4.78 -3.75 21.48
N ALA A 46 4.68 -2.51 21.97
CA ALA A 46 4.25 -1.36 21.18
C ALA A 46 5.26 -1.04 20.07
N GLN A 47 6.56 -1.12 20.37
CA GLN A 47 7.60 -0.96 19.34
C GLN A 47 7.45 -2.01 18.23
N ARG A 48 7.25 -3.28 18.59
CA ARG A 48 7.05 -4.35 17.61
C ARG A 48 5.79 -4.13 16.75
N GLN A 49 4.71 -3.63 17.35
CA GLN A 49 3.48 -3.31 16.61
C GLN A 49 3.70 -2.15 15.63
N LEU A 50 4.47 -1.14 16.02
CA LEU A 50 4.87 -0.04 15.16
C LEU A 50 5.75 -0.52 13.99
N ASP A 51 6.72 -1.41 14.25
CA ASP A 51 7.57 -1.99 13.22
C ASP A 51 6.73 -2.79 12.19
N ILE A 52 5.74 -3.55 12.67
CA ILE A 52 4.79 -4.25 11.79
C ILE A 52 3.96 -3.24 10.98
N ALA A 53 3.44 -2.19 11.61
CA ALA A 53 2.66 -1.16 10.92
C ALA A 53 3.46 -0.49 9.80
N THR A 54 4.69 -0.06 10.09
CA THR A 54 5.59 0.60 9.13
C THR A 54 6.00 -0.32 7.99
N LEU A 55 6.34 -1.57 8.29
CA LEU A 55 6.70 -2.56 7.28
C LEU A 55 5.55 -2.79 6.29
N TYR A 56 4.36 -3.07 6.80
CA TYR A 56 3.21 -3.35 5.94
C TYR A 56 2.74 -2.10 5.20
N HIS A 57 2.79 -0.91 5.83
CA HIS A 57 2.50 0.34 5.13
C HIS A 57 3.45 0.52 3.94
N LEU A 58 4.76 0.53 4.20
CA LEU A 58 5.77 0.79 3.18
C LEU A 58 5.75 -0.26 2.05
N ALA A 59 5.63 -1.55 2.39
CA ALA A 59 5.57 -2.62 1.40
C ALA A 59 4.42 -2.42 0.40
N HIS A 60 3.25 -2.02 0.88
CA HIS A 60 2.09 -1.79 0.02
C HIS A 60 2.12 -0.42 -0.67
N SER A 61 2.76 0.60 -0.09
CA SER A 61 3.07 1.85 -0.80
C SER A 61 3.97 1.59 -2.00
N LEU A 62 5.03 0.80 -1.83
CA LEU A 62 5.91 0.38 -2.93
C LEU A 62 5.15 -0.48 -3.95
N GLY A 63 4.28 -1.38 -3.47
CA GLY A 63 3.34 -2.12 -4.33
C GLY A 63 2.50 -1.21 -5.22
N LEU A 64 1.94 -0.13 -4.68
CA LEU A 64 1.19 0.88 -5.45
C LEU A 64 2.06 1.58 -6.50
N LEU A 65 3.32 1.91 -6.18
CA LEU A 65 4.24 2.51 -7.15
C LEU A 65 4.51 1.57 -8.33
N VAL A 66 4.74 0.28 -8.05
CA VAL A 66 4.92 -0.73 -9.10
C VAL A 66 3.63 -0.91 -9.91
N LEU A 67 2.50 -0.98 -9.23
CA LEU A 67 1.18 -1.15 -9.84
C LEU A 67 0.83 0.00 -10.79
N ALA A 68 1.25 1.23 -10.49
CA ALA A 68 1.02 2.39 -11.35
C ALA A 68 1.61 2.19 -12.75
N GLY A 69 2.77 1.56 -12.87
CA GLY A 69 3.44 1.26 -14.15
C GLY A 69 3.02 -0.07 -14.80
N TRP A 70 2.21 -0.89 -14.13
CA TRP A 70 1.86 -2.21 -14.62
C TRP A 70 0.88 -2.13 -15.82
N PRO A 71 1.20 -2.77 -16.97
CA PRO A 71 0.42 -2.66 -18.21
C PRO A 71 -0.91 -3.42 -18.22
N GLY A 72 -1.40 -3.89 -17.07
CA GLY A 72 -2.67 -4.61 -16.95
C GLY A 72 -3.91 -3.76 -17.26
N SER A 73 -5.09 -4.34 -17.08
CA SER A 73 -6.34 -3.58 -17.27
C SER A 73 -6.50 -2.49 -16.20
N ALA A 74 -7.12 -1.37 -16.57
CA ALA A 74 -7.41 -0.30 -15.61
C ALA A 74 -8.34 -0.76 -14.48
N ALA A 75 -9.28 -1.67 -14.77
CA ALA A 75 -10.17 -2.24 -13.77
C ALA A 75 -9.39 -3.06 -12.72
N TRP A 76 -8.45 -3.91 -13.16
CA TRP A 76 -7.61 -4.69 -12.25
C TRP A 76 -6.71 -3.78 -11.40
N ARG A 77 -6.04 -2.79 -12.02
CA ARG A 77 -5.24 -1.81 -11.29
C ARG A 77 -6.04 -1.11 -10.19
N ARG A 78 -7.25 -0.62 -10.50
CA ARG A 78 -8.11 0.07 -9.53
C ARG A 78 -8.51 -0.85 -8.38
N ALA A 79 -8.91 -2.09 -8.66
CA ALA A 79 -9.27 -3.05 -7.63
C ALA A 79 -8.11 -3.33 -6.66
N ILE A 80 -6.91 -3.61 -7.20
CA ILE A 80 -5.70 -3.85 -6.39
C ILE A 80 -5.36 -2.62 -5.56
N ALA A 81 -5.37 -1.43 -6.18
CA ALA A 81 -5.04 -0.18 -5.49
C ALA A 81 -6.00 0.13 -4.34
N LEU A 82 -7.31 -0.09 -4.54
CA LEU A 82 -8.32 0.10 -3.50
C LEU A 82 -8.14 -0.87 -2.32
N CYS A 83 -7.84 -2.14 -2.61
CA CYS A 83 -7.54 -3.14 -1.58
C CYS A 83 -6.35 -2.69 -0.72
N TRP A 84 -5.23 -2.32 -1.35
CA TRP A 84 -4.04 -1.91 -0.61
C TRP A 84 -4.20 -0.57 0.10
N ALA A 85 -4.73 0.46 -0.56
CA ALA A 85 -4.90 1.77 0.08
C ALA A 85 -5.83 1.68 1.31
N THR A 86 -6.96 0.97 1.18
CA THR A 86 -7.88 0.77 2.31
C THR A 86 -7.26 -0.13 3.38
N GLY A 87 -6.57 -1.20 2.97
CA GLY A 87 -5.86 -2.09 3.88
C GLY A 87 -4.77 -1.39 4.68
N ILE A 88 -4.01 -0.47 4.07
CA ILE A 88 -3.01 0.36 4.75
C ILE A 88 -3.67 1.18 5.86
N VAL A 89 -4.76 1.88 5.54
CA VAL A 89 -5.48 2.72 6.51
C VAL A 89 -6.02 1.89 7.67
N LEU A 90 -6.65 0.74 7.39
CA LEU A 90 -7.29 -0.08 8.43
C LEU A 90 -6.31 -0.92 9.25
N PHE A 91 -5.22 -1.40 8.64
CA PHE A 91 -4.23 -2.25 9.31
C PHE A 91 -3.09 -1.43 9.91
N SER A 92 -2.42 -0.60 9.10
CA SER A 92 -1.25 0.16 9.57
C SER A 92 -1.71 1.37 10.37
N GLY A 93 -2.75 2.06 9.90
CA GLY A 93 -3.35 3.20 10.62
C GLY A 93 -3.82 2.83 12.02
N SER A 94 -4.49 1.67 12.19
CA SER A 94 -4.92 1.22 13.52
C SER A 94 -3.75 0.96 14.47
N LEU A 95 -2.67 0.35 13.98
CA LEU A 95 -1.47 0.10 14.77
C LEU A 95 -0.72 1.40 15.10
N TYR A 96 -0.66 2.38 14.19
CA TYR A 96 -0.14 3.71 14.52
C TYR A 96 -0.97 4.42 15.58
N GLY A 97 -2.31 4.35 15.47
CA GLY A 97 -3.25 4.84 16.48
C GLY A 97 -2.95 4.29 17.87
N LEU A 98 -2.78 2.97 17.93
CA LEU A 98 -2.48 2.25 19.18
C LEU A 98 -1.10 2.59 19.75
N THR A 99 -0.08 2.64 18.89
CA THR A 99 1.33 2.71 19.34
C THR A 99 1.87 4.12 19.53
N LEU A 100 1.51 5.06 18.66
CA LEU A 100 2.03 6.44 18.68
C LEU A 100 1.09 7.41 19.40
N PHE A 101 -0.22 7.14 19.36
CA PHE A 101 -1.23 8.08 19.82
C PHE A 101 -2.04 7.55 21.01
N SER A 102 -1.71 6.35 21.52
CA SER A 102 -2.43 5.66 22.60
C SER A 102 -3.95 5.68 22.43
N THR A 103 -4.41 5.72 21.17
CA THR A 103 -5.82 5.84 20.82
C THR A 103 -6.30 4.45 20.42
N PRO A 104 -7.08 3.76 21.27
CA PRO A 104 -7.61 2.45 20.94
C PRO A 104 -8.62 2.60 19.79
N TRP A 105 -8.17 2.29 18.57
CA TRP A 105 -9.06 2.11 17.43
C TRP A 105 -9.87 0.81 17.65
N PRO A 106 -11.16 0.71 17.30
CA PRO A 106 -11.92 -0.54 17.36
C PRO A 106 -11.12 -1.75 16.85
N GLY A 107 -10.78 -2.67 17.76
CA GLY A 107 -9.82 -3.75 17.54
C GLY A 107 -10.15 -4.72 16.39
N MET A 108 -11.38 -4.68 15.88
CA MET A 108 -11.78 -5.45 14.70
C MET A 108 -11.29 -4.89 13.37
N LEU A 109 -10.83 -3.63 13.29
CA LEU A 109 -10.41 -3.06 12.00
C LEU A 109 -9.09 -3.62 11.48
N THR A 110 -8.15 -3.93 12.36
CA THR A 110 -6.85 -4.51 11.99
C THR A 110 -6.99 -5.81 11.18
N PRO A 111 -7.77 -6.83 11.62
CA PRO A 111 -7.92 -8.05 10.81
C PRO A 111 -8.59 -7.79 9.45
N PHE A 112 -9.58 -6.89 9.36
CA PHE A 112 -10.16 -6.52 8.06
C PHE A 112 -9.15 -5.82 7.14
N GLY A 113 -8.32 -4.94 7.71
CA GLY A 113 -7.22 -4.32 6.97
C GLY A 113 -6.23 -5.35 6.43
N GLY A 114 -5.82 -6.31 7.26
CA GLY A 114 -4.94 -7.40 6.85
C GLY A 114 -5.53 -8.25 5.72
N LEU A 115 -6.83 -8.54 5.77
CA LEU A 115 -7.54 -9.24 4.68
C LEU A 115 -7.52 -8.44 3.37
N LEU A 116 -7.67 -7.12 3.42
CA LEU A 116 -7.60 -6.27 2.24
C LEU A 116 -6.17 -6.21 1.66
N LEU A 117 -5.15 -6.15 2.52
CA LEU A 117 -3.75 -6.22 2.08
C LEU A 117 -3.48 -7.54 1.33
N LEU A 118 -3.92 -8.67 1.90
CA LEU A 118 -3.84 -9.99 1.28
C LEU A 118 -4.65 -10.05 -0.04
N ALA A 119 -5.87 -9.53 -0.03
CA ALA A 119 -6.75 -9.53 -1.20
C ALA A 119 -6.14 -8.78 -2.38
N GLY A 120 -5.43 -7.67 -2.15
CA GLY A 120 -4.76 -6.94 -3.25
C GLY A 120 -3.72 -7.81 -3.97
N TRP A 121 -2.91 -8.57 -3.24
CA TRP A 121 -1.96 -9.52 -3.84
C TRP A 121 -2.66 -10.64 -4.59
N LEU A 122 -3.73 -11.20 -4.00
CA LEU A 122 -4.50 -12.28 -4.62
C LEU A 122 -5.18 -11.81 -5.92
N VAL A 123 -5.79 -10.63 -5.90
CA VAL A 123 -6.42 -10.03 -7.09
C VAL A 123 -5.38 -9.79 -8.18
N TRP A 124 -4.19 -9.31 -7.83
CA TRP A 124 -3.12 -9.14 -8.81
C TRP A 124 -2.69 -10.47 -9.43
N LEU A 125 -2.48 -11.51 -8.61
CA LEU A 125 -2.16 -12.86 -9.09
C LEU A 125 -3.25 -13.39 -10.02
N VAL A 126 -4.52 -13.33 -9.63
CA VAL A 126 -5.66 -13.79 -10.44
C VAL A 126 -5.74 -13.03 -11.76
N SER A 127 -5.48 -11.72 -11.75
CA SER A 127 -5.50 -10.91 -12.97
C SER A 127 -4.49 -11.41 -14.01
N LEU A 128 -3.31 -11.87 -13.57
CA LEU A 128 -2.28 -12.43 -14.46
C LEU A 128 -2.69 -13.80 -14.98
N LEU A 129 -3.21 -14.67 -14.11
CA LEU A 129 -3.65 -16.03 -14.47
C LEU A 129 -4.83 -16.04 -15.45
N VAL A 130 -5.72 -15.04 -15.37
CA VAL A 130 -6.85 -14.90 -16.30
C VAL A 130 -6.41 -14.23 -17.61
N SER A 131 -5.47 -13.29 -17.55
CA SER A 131 -5.00 -12.57 -18.74
C SER A 131 -4.14 -13.44 -19.66
N THR A 132 -3.35 -14.38 -19.11
CA THR A 132 -2.56 -15.33 -19.91
C THR A 132 -3.41 -16.36 -20.64
N ARG A 133 -4.65 -16.62 -20.20
CA ARG A 133 -5.57 -17.57 -20.85
C ARG A 133 -6.33 -16.97 -22.03
N ARG A 134 -6.23 -15.65 -22.25
CA ARG A 134 -6.95 -14.93 -23.31
C ARG A 134 -6.05 -14.44 -24.45
N ALA A 135 -4.74 -14.68 -24.36
CA ALA A 135 -3.75 -14.39 -25.39
C ALA A 135 -3.34 -15.71 -26.07
#